data_AF-A0AAV1ZEN3-F1
#
_entry.id   AF-A0AAV1ZEN3-F1
#
_cell.length_a   1.000
_cell.length_b   1.000
_cell.length_c   1.000
_cell.angle_alpha   90.00
_cell.angle_beta   90.00
_cell.angle_gamma   90.00
#
_symmetry.space_group_name_H-M   'P 1'
#
loop_
_entity.id
_entity.type
_entity.pdbx_description
1 polymer ?
#
loop_
_entity_poly.entity_id
_entity_poly.type
_entity_poly.pdbx_seq_one_letter_code
_entity_poly.pdbx_strand_id
1 'polypeptide(L)'
;MGSYKIRRLHVPENILGILEKNNLNTCKDVLSLSKLELQSLLGISRNKLENLLQEISKKCIADPETAYDIIKNQESTNVFLPLSLHSLDLLLQGGLPFGSITEFAGPPGVGKTQFCFMLSLLAALPSPCGLAESVVFIDTESAFSAQRIRSIALKRFPQVVRHDSDVILLLQRIFVHKVNSVIGLKEVVRQLEKEIIKNKVKVIIVDSIASLMRKEFGTDGIDSVMERNKILMEQAAVLKDLAQTYNIVVFLTNQIVSHLVEINSIIPDDSPDDEEANIDYNFQANHRKITSGTQCCCAVCHKRIWDCLN
;
A
#
# COMPACT_ATOMS: atom_id res chain seq x y z
N MET A 1 16.50 5.27 9.35
CA MET A 1 17.59 4.25 9.32
C MET A 1 18.12 3.92 7.91
N GLY A 2 17.56 4.42 6.80
CA GLY A 2 17.85 3.85 5.47
C GLY A 2 18.84 4.56 4.55
N SER A 3 19.11 5.84 4.73
CA SER A 3 19.68 6.70 3.68
C SER A 3 21.19 6.95 3.78
N TYR A 4 21.91 6.23 4.65
CA TYR A 4 23.35 6.39 4.76
C TYR A 4 24.03 5.87 3.49
N LYS A 5 24.69 6.78 2.76
CA LYS A 5 25.37 6.42 1.49
C LYS A 5 26.56 5.52 1.78
N ILE A 6 26.66 4.41 1.04
CA ILE A 6 27.74 3.42 1.21
C ILE A 6 29.11 4.07 0.91
N ARG A 7 29.17 5.05 0.00
CA ARG A 7 30.39 5.84 -0.27
C ARG A 7 31.01 6.51 0.96
N ARG A 8 30.24 6.72 2.03
CA ARG A 8 30.75 7.31 3.29
C ARG A 8 31.33 6.28 4.25
N LEU A 9 31.31 5.00 3.87
CA LEU A 9 31.90 3.91 4.61
C LEU A 9 33.31 3.63 4.10
N HIS A 10 34.17 3.08 4.97
CA HIS A 10 35.53 2.66 4.62
C HIS A 10 35.51 1.30 3.90
N VAL A 11 34.65 1.17 2.90
CA VAL A 11 34.53 -0.04 2.08
C VAL A 11 35.55 0.03 0.95
N PRO A 12 36.25 -1.07 0.62
CA PRO A 12 37.17 -1.10 -0.52
C PRO A 12 36.53 -0.62 -1.83
N GLU A 13 37.26 0.20 -2.60
CA GLU A 13 36.83 0.78 -3.88
C GLU A 13 36.31 -0.26 -4.89
N ASN A 14 36.92 -1.45 -4.90
CA ASN A 14 36.50 -2.56 -5.77
C ASN A 14 35.09 -3.08 -5.42
N ILE A 15 34.71 -3.08 -4.14
CA ILE A 15 33.38 -3.49 -3.68
C ILE A 15 32.37 -2.35 -3.94
N LEU A 16 32.74 -1.10 -3.66
CA LEU A 16 31.91 0.07 -3.94
C LEU A 16 31.51 0.15 -5.41
N GLY A 17 32.46 -0.05 -6.33
CA GLY A 17 32.18 -0.02 -7.77
C GLY A 17 31.20 -1.11 -8.23
N ILE A 18 31.19 -2.28 -7.58
CA ILE A 18 30.24 -3.36 -7.89
C ILE A 18 28.86 -3.03 -7.34
N LEU A 19 28.77 -2.50 -6.12
CA LEU A 19 27.50 -2.13 -5.50
C LEU A 19 26.79 -1.02 -6.29
N GLU A 20 27.51 0.01 -6.71
CA GLU A 20 26.95 1.13 -7.47
C GLU A 20 26.46 0.72 -8.86
N LYS A 21 27.20 -0.17 -9.55
CA LYS A 21 26.77 -0.75 -10.83
C LYS A 21 25.44 -1.50 -10.73
N ASN A 22 25.12 -2.03 -9.55
CA ASN A 22 23.87 -2.73 -9.26
C ASN A 22 22.82 -1.84 -8.58
N ASN A 23 23.00 -0.51 -8.59
CA ASN A 23 22.12 0.47 -7.95
C ASN A 23 22.00 0.32 -6.42
N LEU A 24 22.95 -0.34 -5.76
CA LEU A 24 23.01 -0.45 -4.30
C LEU A 24 23.83 0.74 -3.78
N ASN A 25 23.15 1.81 -3.39
CA ASN A 25 23.80 3.09 -3.06
C ASN A 25 23.73 3.43 -1.56
N THR A 26 22.80 2.81 -0.85
CA THR A 26 22.56 3.02 0.58
C THR A 26 22.82 1.77 1.39
N CYS A 27 23.13 1.93 2.67
CA CYS A 27 23.30 0.79 3.55
C CYS A 27 22.02 -0.06 3.63
N LYS A 28 20.84 0.54 3.49
CA LYS A 28 19.57 -0.20 3.42
C LYS A 28 19.55 -1.14 2.23
N ASP A 29 19.99 -0.68 1.06
CA ASP A 29 20.01 -1.49 -0.16
C ASP A 29 20.87 -2.73 0.04
N VAL A 30 22.07 -2.57 0.62
CA VAL A 30 22.96 -3.71 0.91
C VAL A 30 22.36 -4.62 1.98
N LEU A 31 21.83 -4.07 3.06
CA LEU A 31 21.24 -4.86 4.15
C LEU A 31 19.91 -5.52 3.79
N SER A 32 19.28 -5.12 2.68
CA SER A 32 18.03 -5.70 2.18
C SER A 32 18.21 -6.98 1.36
N LEU A 33 19.43 -7.23 0.86
CA LEU A 33 19.75 -8.44 0.10
C LEU A 33 20.13 -9.61 1.01
N SER A 34 19.87 -10.83 0.55
CA SER A 34 20.30 -12.03 1.28
C SER A 34 21.83 -12.17 1.25
N LYS A 35 22.38 -12.82 2.29
CA LYS A 35 23.82 -13.13 2.35
C LYS A 35 24.31 -13.88 1.09
N LEU A 36 23.48 -14.76 0.52
CA LEU A 36 23.84 -15.53 -0.67
C LEU A 36 23.88 -14.67 -1.94
N GLU A 37 22.92 -13.76 -2.11
CA GLU A 37 22.89 -12.82 -3.24
C GLU A 37 24.06 -11.83 -3.17
N LEU A 38 24.37 -11.31 -1.99
CA LEU A 38 25.54 -10.46 -1.81
C LEU A 38 26.85 -11.21 -2.08
N GLN A 39 26.92 -12.48 -1.65
CA GLN A 39 28.09 -13.31 -1.88
C GLN A 39 28.30 -13.58 -3.37
N SER A 40 27.22 -13.90 -4.11
CA SER A 40 27.29 -14.12 -5.55
C SER A 40 27.59 -12.83 -6.32
N LEU A 41 27.05 -11.70 -5.88
CA LEU A 41 27.25 -10.40 -6.52
C LEU A 41 28.65 -9.82 -6.29
N LEU A 42 29.19 -9.96 -5.08
CA LEU A 42 30.50 -9.41 -4.72
C LEU A 42 31.67 -10.38 -4.96
N GLY A 43 31.40 -11.68 -5.11
CA GLY A 43 32.44 -12.69 -5.33
C GLY A 43 33.43 -12.85 -4.16
N ILE A 44 33.00 -12.51 -2.93
CA ILE A 44 33.85 -12.55 -1.73
C ILE A 44 33.58 -13.79 -0.86
N SER A 45 34.52 -14.14 0.02
CA SER A 45 34.32 -15.23 0.98
C SER A 45 33.29 -14.87 2.05
N ARG A 46 32.60 -15.87 2.61
CA ARG A 46 31.59 -15.67 3.68
C ARG A 46 32.13 -14.82 4.84
N ASN A 47 33.33 -15.10 5.33
CA ASN A 47 33.92 -14.37 6.45
C ASN A 47 34.14 -12.88 6.10
N LYS A 48 34.59 -12.57 4.87
CA LYS A 48 34.74 -11.17 4.42
C LYS A 48 33.39 -10.47 4.31
N LEU A 49 32.38 -11.17 3.80
CA LEU A 49 31.01 -10.64 3.71
C LEU A 49 30.44 -10.34 5.10
N GLU A 50 30.65 -11.22 6.07
CA GLU A 50 30.14 -11.01 7.44
C GLU A 50 30.81 -9.82 8.13
N ASN A 51 32.12 -9.65 7.97
CA ASN A 51 32.83 -8.47 8.48
C ASN A 51 32.31 -7.17 7.85
N LEU A 52 32.12 -7.17 6.53
CA LEU A 52 31.55 -6.02 5.81
C LEU A 52 30.14 -5.69 6.32
N LEU A 53 29.28 -6.69 6.45
CA LEU A 53 27.91 -6.50 6.95
C LEU A 53 27.88 -5.98 8.38
N GLN A 54 28.81 -6.43 9.24
CA GLN A 54 28.95 -5.90 10.60
C GLN A 54 29.36 -4.42 10.60
N GLU A 55 30.31 -4.01 9.77
CA GLU A 55 30.73 -2.61 9.66
C GLU A 55 29.60 -1.71 9.17
N ILE A 56 28.90 -2.15 8.11
CA ILE A 56 27.73 -1.45 7.59
C ILE A 56 26.67 -1.33 8.69
N SER A 57 26.34 -2.44 9.35
CA SER A 57 25.31 -2.48 10.39
C SER A 57 25.63 -1.53 11.56
N LYS A 58 26.88 -1.53 12.06
CA LYS A 58 27.33 -0.63 13.13
C LYS A 58 27.15 0.85 12.78
N LYS A 59 27.36 1.21 11.51
CA LYS A 59 27.20 2.58 11.02
C LYS A 59 25.75 2.98 10.72
N CYS A 60 24.84 2.00 10.63
CA CYS A 60 23.41 2.24 10.40
C CYS A 60 22.58 2.40 11.67
N ILE A 61 23.19 2.12 12.83
CA ILE A 61 22.54 2.33 14.12
C ILE A 61 22.31 3.83 14.26
N ALA A 62 21.04 4.22 14.29
CA ALA A 62 20.66 5.58 14.66
C ALA A 62 20.87 5.76 16.16
N ASP A 63 21.24 6.98 16.58
CA ASP A 63 21.32 7.31 17.99
C ASP A 63 19.95 7.07 18.65
N PRO A 64 19.93 6.55 19.90
CA PRO A 64 18.69 6.31 20.59
C PRO A 64 17.95 7.63 20.80
N GLU A 65 16.73 7.71 20.27
CA GLU A 65 15.83 8.84 20.45
C GLU A 65 14.82 8.50 21.55
N THR A 66 14.49 9.47 22.42
CA THR A 66 13.49 9.22 23.46
C THR A 66 12.09 9.18 22.85
N ALA A 67 11.16 8.47 23.49
CA ALA A 67 9.76 8.49 23.06
C ALA A 67 9.16 9.91 23.05
N TYR A 68 9.67 10.80 23.91
CA TYR A 68 9.28 12.21 23.95
C TYR A 68 9.74 12.98 22.70
N ASP A 69 10.99 12.79 22.28
CA ASP A 69 11.54 13.44 21.08
C ASP A 69 10.78 13.00 19.82
N ILE A 70 10.40 11.71 19.72
CA ILE A 70 9.59 11.18 18.62
C ILE A 70 8.25 11.92 18.52
N ILE A 71 7.53 12.11 19.64
CA ILE A 71 6.23 12.80 19.66
C ILE A 71 6.42 14.27 19.28
N LYS A 72 7.41 14.94 19.87
CA LYS A 72 7.71 16.35 19.58
C LYS A 72 8.04 16.59 18.11
N ASN A 73 8.78 15.68 17.48
CA ASN A 73 9.10 15.75 16.06
C ASN A 73 7.86 15.54 15.18
N GLN A 74 6.92 14.70 15.59
CA GLN A 74 5.65 14.46 14.88
C GLN A 74 4.72 15.68 14.88
N GLU A 75 4.68 16.49 15.95
CA GLU A 75 3.82 17.69 16.05
C GLU A 75 4.09 18.75 14.98
N SER A 76 5.31 18.77 14.43
CA SER A 76 5.74 19.76 13.43
C SER A 76 5.46 19.36 11.97
N THR A 77 4.94 18.16 11.74
CA THR A 77 4.71 17.63 10.39
C THR A 77 3.28 17.10 10.26
N ASN A 78 2.65 17.27 9.09
CA ASN A 78 1.37 16.62 8.84
C ASN A 78 1.56 15.11 8.80
N VAL A 79 1.11 14.43 9.86
CA VAL A 79 1.25 12.97 10.03
C VAL A 79 0.21 12.20 9.22
N PHE A 80 -0.95 12.80 8.96
CA PHE A 80 -2.09 12.16 8.31
C PHE A 80 -2.62 12.96 7.12
N LEU A 81 -3.17 12.24 6.14
CA LEU A 81 -4.00 12.76 5.06
C LEU A 81 -5.49 12.63 5.46
N PRO A 82 -6.19 13.72 5.79
CA PRO A 82 -7.61 13.69 6.11
C PRO A 82 -8.45 13.20 4.93
N LEU A 83 -9.54 12.50 5.24
CA LEU A 83 -10.41 11.83 4.27
C LEU A 83 -11.67 12.63 3.94
N SER A 84 -11.83 13.81 4.53
CA SER A 84 -13.04 14.65 4.46
C SER A 84 -14.31 13.95 4.96
N LEU A 85 -14.13 12.89 5.76
CA LEU A 85 -15.18 12.07 6.35
C LEU A 85 -14.97 12.06 7.85
N HIS A 86 -15.62 12.99 8.56
CA HIS A 86 -15.35 13.25 9.97
C HIS A 86 -15.33 11.99 10.85
N SER A 87 -16.32 11.11 10.70
CA SER A 87 -16.38 9.85 11.47
C SER A 87 -15.23 8.89 11.16
N LEU A 88 -14.77 8.85 9.91
CA LEU A 88 -13.67 7.99 9.49
C LEU A 88 -12.31 8.58 9.87
N ASP A 89 -12.16 9.91 9.74
CA ASP A 89 -10.98 10.62 10.24
C ASP A 89 -10.84 10.46 11.75
N LEU A 90 -11.93 10.53 12.52
CA LEU A 90 -11.91 10.27 13.96
C LEU A 90 -11.49 8.83 14.27
N LEU A 91 -12.04 7.85 13.53
CA LEU A 91 -11.69 6.44 13.69
C LEU A 91 -10.20 6.18 13.38
N LEU A 92 -9.66 6.87 12.38
CA LEU A 92 -8.27 6.76 11.94
C LEU A 92 -7.34 7.79 12.59
N GLN A 93 -7.80 8.50 13.63
CA GLN A 93 -7.02 9.48 14.40
C GLN A 93 -6.43 10.63 13.55
N GLY A 94 -7.14 11.05 12.50
CA GLY A 94 -6.78 12.19 11.64
C GLY A 94 -6.75 11.87 10.15
N GLY A 95 -6.87 10.60 9.76
CA GLY A 95 -6.93 10.17 8.36
C GLY A 95 -5.90 9.08 8.05
N LEU A 96 -5.42 9.04 6.80
CA LEU A 96 -4.43 8.02 6.38
C LEU A 96 -3.01 8.44 6.77
N PRO A 97 -2.22 7.58 7.43
CA PRO A 97 -0.87 7.94 7.84
C PRO A 97 0.08 8.04 6.63
N PHE A 98 0.84 9.14 6.55
CA PHE A 98 1.98 9.21 5.64
C PHE A 98 3.08 8.22 6.06
N GLY A 99 3.91 7.80 5.12
CA GLY A 99 4.97 6.84 5.43
C GLY A 99 4.48 5.39 5.55
N SER A 100 3.21 5.13 5.22
CA SER A 100 2.54 3.85 5.48
C SER A 100 1.76 3.34 4.27
N ILE A 101 1.49 2.03 4.29
CA ILE A 101 0.52 1.41 3.39
C ILE A 101 -0.79 1.24 4.17
N THR A 102 -1.90 1.68 3.60
CA THR A 102 -3.25 1.34 4.07
C THR A 102 -3.97 0.47 3.05
N GLU A 103 -4.56 -0.63 3.50
CA GLU A 103 -5.37 -1.52 2.66
C GLU A 103 -6.86 -1.38 3.01
N PHE A 104 -7.69 -1.23 1.97
CA PHE A 104 -9.14 -1.26 2.10
C PHE A 104 -9.73 -2.49 1.41
N ALA A 105 -10.15 -3.45 2.23
CA ALA A 105 -10.67 -4.74 1.80
C ALA A 105 -12.18 -4.83 1.99
N GLY A 106 -12.88 -5.41 1.02
CA GLY A 106 -14.31 -5.69 1.14
C GLY A 106 -14.92 -6.31 -0.11
N PRO A 107 -16.19 -6.76 -0.06
CA PRO A 107 -16.90 -7.34 -1.20
C PRO A 107 -16.93 -6.41 -2.43
N PRO A 108 -17.15 -6.94 -3.65
CA PRO A 108 -17.40 -6.12 -4.83
C PRO A 108 -18.57 -5.14 -4.60
N GLY A 109 -18.56 -3.97 -5.24
CA GLY A 109 -19.66 -3.00 -5.16
C GLY A 109 -19.73 -2.15 -3.89
N VAL A 110 -18.94 -2.42 -2.84
CA VAL A 110 -18.85 -1.60 -1.62
C VAL A 110 -18.05 -0.30 -1.82
N GLY A 111 -18.08 0.29 -3.02
CA GLY A 111 -17.50 1.61 -3.33
C GLY A 111 -16.00 1.84 -3.07
N LYS A 112 -15.16 0.80 -3.03
CA LYS A 112 -13.69 0.93 -2.91
C LYS A 112 -13.09 1.90 -3.95
N THR A 113 -13.43 1.72 -5.22
CA THR A 113 -13.01 2.62 -6.31
C THR A 113 -13.52 4.06 -6.14
N GLN A 114 -14.71 4.25 -5.54
CA GLN A 114 -15.21 5.60 -5.23
C GLN A 114 -14.37 6.28 -4.16
N PHE A 115 -13.92 5.51 -3.16
CA PHE A 115 -13.00 6.00 -2.14
C PHE A 115 -11.64 6.35 -2.76
N CYS A 116 -11.13 5.54 -3.68
CA CYS A 116 -9.92 5.87 -4.46
C CYS A 116 -10.06 7.19 -5.21
N PHE A 117 -11.19 7.46 -5.87
CA PHE A 117 -11.42 8.74 -6.55
C PHE A 117 -11.46 9.93 -5.59
N MET A 118 -12.08 9.76 -4.42
CA MET A 118 -12.08 10.78 -3.38
C MET A 118 -10.65 11.06 -2.88
N LEU A 119 -9.87 10.01 -2.62
CA LEU A 119 -8.50 10.16 -2.15
C LEU A 119 -7.60 10.85 -3.19
N SER A 120 -7.74 10.52 -4.48
CA SER A 120 -7.05 11.22 -5.56
C SER A 120 -7.38 12.70 -5.57
N LEU A 121 -8.64 13.04 -5.34
CA LEU A 121 -9.10 14.42 -5.32
C LEU A 121 -8.56 15.19 -4.09
N LEU A 122 -8.60 14.59 -2.90
CA LEU A 122 -8.09 15.21 -1.66
C LEU A 122 -6.59 15.50 -1.73
N ALA A 123 -5.81 14.65 -2.39
CA ALA A 123 -4.39 14.94 -2.62
C ALA A 123 -4.19 16.12 -3.60
N ALA A 124 -4.98 16.16 -4.68
CA ALA A 124 -4.86 17.19 -5.72
C ALA A 124 -5.43 18.56 -5.32
N LEU A 125 -6.46 18.60 -4.47
CA LEU A 125 -7.13 19.82 -4.03
C LEU A 125 -6.17 20.75 -3.27
N PRO A 126 -6.32 22.08 -3.40
CA PRO A 126 -5.52 23.02 -2.62
C PRO A 126 -5.90 23.01 -1.13
N SER A 127 -4.95 23.44 -0.30
CA SER A 127 -5.21 23.75 1.12
C SER A 127 -6.36 24.78 1.26
N PRO A 128 -7.23 24.65 2.27
CA PRO A 128 -7.22 23.65 3.35
C PRO A 128 -7.95 22.35 3.01
N CYS A 129 -8.50 22.19 1.81
CA CYS A 129 -9.28 21.01 1.43
C CYS A 129 -8.43 19.82 0.96
N GLY A 130 -7.13 20.03 0.72
CA GLY A 130 -6.21 19.02 0.23
C GLY A 130 -4.75 19.43 0.34
N LEU A 131 -3.87 18.70 -0.37
CA LEU A 131 -2.42 18.86 -0.28
C LEU A 131 -1.81 19.76 -1.38
N ALA A 132 -2.54 20.03 -2.47
CA ALA A 132 -2.00 20.62 -3.70
C ALA A 132 -0.85 19.80 -4.31
N GLU A 133 -0.87 18.48 -4.16
CA GLU A 133 0.20 17.57 -4.58
C GLU A 133 -0.32 16.54 -5.60
N SER A 134 0.59 15.77 -6.18
CA SER A 134 0.23 14.81 -7.22
C SER A 134 -0.09 13.43 -6.70
N VAL A 135 -0.81 12.69 -7.53
CA VAL A 135 -1.29 11.32 -7.26
C VAL A 135 -0.88 10.42 -8.40
N VAL A 136 -0.41 9.23 -8.07
CA VAL A 136 -0.30 8.13 -9.05
C VAL A 136 -1.40 7.13 -8.77
N PHE A 137 -2.22 6.86 -9.79
CA PHE A 137 -3.30 5.89 -9.75
C PHE A 137 -2.95 4.71 -10.66
N ILE A 138 -2.75 3.54 -10.09
CA ILE A 138 -2.52 2.30 -10.80
C ILE A 138 -3.85 1.56 -10.91
N ASP A 139 -4.44 1.59 -12.10
CA ASP A 139 -5.73 0.98 -12.43
C ASP A 139 -5.49 -0.40 -13.07
N THR A 140 -5.82 -1.46 -12.34
CA THR A 140 -5.69 -2.84 -12.83
C THR A 140 -7.01 -3.43 -13.34
N GLU A 141 -8.13 -2.78 -13.02
CA GLU A 141 -9.48 -3.22 -13.35
C GLU A 141 -10.08 -2.43 -14.53
N SER A 142 -9.37 -1.43 -15.05
CA SER A 142 -9.88 -0.47 -16.04
C SER A 142 -11.12 0.28 -15.54
N ALA A 143 -11.19 0.53 -14.23
CA ALA A 143 -12.33 1.16 -13.57
C ALA A 143 -12.18 2.68 -13.44
N PHE A 144 -11.00 3.24 -13.75
CA PHE A 144 -10.75 4.67 -13.59
C PHE A 144 -11.66 5.54 -14.48
N SER A 145 -12.25 6.58 -13.88
CA SER A 145 -13.11 7.54 -14.59
C SER A 145 -12.83 8.99 -14.18
N ALA A 146 -12.20 9.75 -15.08
CA ALA A 146 -11.96 11.18 -14.89
C ALA A 146 -13.28 11.97 -14.77
N GLN A 147 -14.31 11.56 -15.51
CA GLN A 147 -15.65 12.16 -15.43
C GLN A 147 -16.28 11.97 -14.05
N ARG A 148 -16.03 10.82 -13.41
CA ARG A 148 -16.49 10.57 -12.05
C ARG A 148 -15.76 11.47 -11.05
N ILE A 149 -14.44 11.62 -11.17
CA ILE A 149 -13.66 12.56 -10.33
C ILE A 149 -14.18 13.99 -10.49
N ARG A 150 -14.39 14.46 -11.72
CA ARG A 150 -15.02 15.76 -12.01
C ARG A 150 -16.35 15.93 -11.28
N SER A 151 -17.20 14.91 -11.35
CA SER A 151 -18.53 14.94 -10.72
C SER A 151 -18.44 15.01 -9.19
N ILE A 152 -17.47 14.30 -8.58
CA ILE A 152 -17.23 14.37 -7.13
C ILE A 152 -16.71 15.76 -6.76
N ALA A 153 -15.73 16.29 -7.50
CA ALA A 153 -15.13 17.59 -7.24
C ALA A 153 -16.16 18.72 -7.22
N LEU A 154 -17.00 18.82 -8.25
CA LEU A 154 -18.02 19.88 -8.36
C LEU A 154 -19.10 19.76 -7.28
N LYS A 155 -19.47 18.55 -6.84
CA LYS A 155 -20.52 18.34 -5.85
C LYS A 155 -20.05 18.48 -4.41
N ARG A 156 -18.85 17.98 -4.09
CA ARG A 156 -18.33 17.92 -2.71
C ARG A 156 -17.49 19.12 -2.33
N PHE A 157 -16.88 19.79 -3.31
CA PHE A 157 -16.00 20.92 -3.07
C PHE A 157 -16.40 22.16 -3.90
N PRO A 158 -17.69 22.55 -3.96
CA PRO A 158 -18.15 23.70 -4.76
C PRO A 158 -17.51 25.03 -4.33
N GLN A 159 -17.01 25.11 -3.10
CA GLN A 159 -16.30 26.28 -2.58
C GLN A 159 -14.92 26.49 -3.21
N VAL A 160 -14.26 25.41 -3.65
CA VAL A 160 -12.93 25.42 -4.28
C VAL A 160 -13.01 25.19 -5.78
N VAL A 161 -13.91 24.33 -6.25
CA VAL A 161 -14.05 23.91 -7.65
C VAL A 161 -15.34 24.48 -8.21
N ARG A 162 -15.24 25.60 -8.93
CA ARG A 162 -16.41 26.35 -9.42
C ARG A 162 -16.64 26.16 -10.91
N HIS A 163 -15.54 26.04 -11.65
CA HIS A 163 -15.56 25.97 -13.11
C HIS A 163 -14.79 24.74 -13.60
N ASP A 164 -15.04 24.36 -14.85
CA ASP A 164 -14.34 23.24 -15.47
C ASP A 164 -12.82 23.47 -15.59
N SER A 165 -12.37 24.73 -15.63
CA SER A 165 -10.95 25.09 -15.57
C SER A 165 -10.28 24.59 -14.27
N ASP A 166 -10.97 24.69 -13.13
CA ASP A 166 -10.45 24.26 -11.84
C ASP A 166 -10.29 22.73 -11.83
N VAL A 167 -11.27 22.03 -12.40
CA VAL A 167 -11.24 20.57 -12.56
C VAL A 167 -10.05 20.14 -13.41
N ILE A 168 -9.75 20.84 -14.51
CA ILE A 168 -8.61 20.52 -15.37
C ILE A 168 -7.29 20.58 -14.59
N LEU A 169 -7.11 21.62 -13.76
CA LEU A 169 -5.90 21.75 -12.93
C LEU A 169 -5.76 20.60 -11.91
N LEU A 170 -6.87 20.12 -11.36
CA LEU A 170 -6.87 18.97 -10.45
C LEU A 170 -6.54 17.67 -11.18
N LEU A 171 -7.17 17.44 -12.35
CA LEU A 171 -6.94 16.24 -13.15
C LEU A 171 -5.50 16.15 -13.67
N GLN A 172 -4.85 17.28 -13.96
CA GLN A 172 -3.44 17.34 -14.35
C GLN A 172 -2.48 16.83 -13.26
N ARG A 173 -2.92 16.76 -12.00
CA ARG A 173 -2.13 16.23 -10.88
C ARG A 173 -2.31 14.73 -10.67
N ILE A 174 -3.24 14.08 -11.39
CA ILE A 174 -3.57 12.66 -11.25
C ILE A 174 -2.99 11.89 -12.44
N PHE A 175 -1.87 11.22 -12.21
CA PHE A 175 -1.20 10.36 -13.19
C PHE A 175 -1.80 8.96 -13.14
N VAL A 176 -2.19 8.39 -14.28
CA VAL A 176 -2.90 7.11 -14.33
C VAL A 176 -2.10 6.09 -15.13
N HIS A 177 -1.77 4.97 -14.49
CA HIS A 177 -1.19 3.79 -15.13
C HIS A 177 -2.25 2.71 -15.26
N LYS A 178 -2.62 2.36 -16.50
CA LYS A 178 -3.49 1.21 -16.75
C LYS A 178 -2.65 -0.04 -16.90
N VAL A 179 -2.85 -1.01 -16.02
CA VAL A 179 -2.01 -2.21 -15.92
C VAL A 179 -2.86 -3.47 -16.08
N ASN A 180 -2.50 -4.33 -17.02
CA ASN A 180 -3.26 -5.56 -17.32
C ASN A 180 -2.45 -6.85 -17.13
N SER A 181 -1.20 -6.76 -16.70
CA SER A 181 -0.33 -7.92 -16.38
C SER A 181 0.55 -7.65 -15.17
N VAL A 182 0.99 -8.71 -14.47
CA VAL A 182 1.93 -8.61 -13.35
C VAL A 182 3.27 -8.01 -13.78
N ILE A 183 3.74 -8.32 -14.99
CA ILE A 183 4.95 -7.73 -15.55
C ILE A 183 4.79 -6.21 -15.68
N GLY A 184 3.64 -5.76 -16.19
CA GLY A 184 3.32 -4.33 -16.27
C GLY A 184 3.31 -3.66 -14.90
N LEU A 185 2.75 -4.32 -13.87
CA LEU A 185 2.76 -3.80 -12.50
C LEU A 185 4.19 -3.64 -11.98
N LYS A 186 5.03 -4.66 -12.17
CA LYS A 186 6.45 -4.63 -11.75
C LYS A 186 7.20 -3.47 -12.40
N GLU A 187 6.94 -3.22 -13.69
CA GLU A 187 7.61 -2.14 -14.42
C GLU A 187 7.15 -0.76 -13.94
N VAL A 188 5.84 -0.57 -13.75
CA VAL A 188 5.30 0.68 -13.17
C VAL A 188 5.89 0.92 -11.77
N VAL A 189 5.91 -0.10 -10.91
CA VAL A 189 6.45 0.00 -9.55
C VAL A 189 7.93 0.39 -9.53
N ARG A 190 8.74 -0.13 -10.47
CA ARG A 190 10.15 0.27 -10.64
C ARG A 190 10.33 1.73 -11.06
N GLN A 191 9.36 2.29 -11.78
CA GLN A 191 9.41 3.67 -12.26
C GLN A 191 8.84 4.67 -11.25
N LEU A 192 8.05 4.22 -10.26
CA LEU A 192 7.39 5.07 -9.26
C LEU A 192 8.36 6.01 -8.56
N GLU A 193 9.55 5.56 -8.19
CA GLU A 193 10.54 6.43 -7.53
C GLU A 193 10.82 7.70 -8.33
N LYS A 194 11.04 7.55 -9.64
CA LYS A 194 11.30 8.69 -10.55
C LYS A 194 10.08 9.60 -10.66
N GLU A 195 8.88 9.02 -10.72
CA GLU A 195 7.63 9.79 -10.79
C GLU A 195 7.35 10.55 -9.50
N ILE A 196 7.60 9.94 -8.34
CA ILE A 196 7.44 10.58 -7.04
C ILE A 196 8.30 11.84 -6.96
N ILE A 197 9.58 11.73 -7.32
CA ILE A 197 10.52 12.85 -7.29
C ILE A 197 10.12 13.92 -8.31
N LYS A 198 9.89 13.52 -9.57
CA LYS A 198 9.64 14.45 -10.68
C LYS A 198 8.33 15.22 -10.49
N ASN A 199 7.27 14.53 -10.09
CA ASN A 199 5.92 15.07 -10.08
C ASN A 199 5.45 15.47 -8.68
N LYS A 200 6.28 15.31 -7.64
CA LYS A 200 5.92 15.57 -6.23
C LYS A 200 4.67 14.79 -5.81
N VAL A 201 4.72 13.48 -6.01
CA VAL A 201 3.61 12.60 -5.65
C VAL A 201 3.53 12.48 -4.13
N LYS A 202 2.33 12.64 -3.56
CA LYS A 202 2.06 12.40 -2.14
C LYS A 202 1.12 11.23 -1.87
N VAL A 203 0.43 10.74 -2.88
CA VAL A 203 -0.46 9.58 -2.78
C VAL A 203 -0.24 8.63 -3.95
N ILE A 204 -0.10 7.35 -3.65
CA ILE A 204 -0.13 6.27 -4.63
C ILE A 204 -1.34 5.40 -4.34
N ILE A 205 -2.18 5.18 -5.33
CA ILE A 205 -3.36 4.31 -5.24
C ILE A 205 -3.14 3.11 -6.15
N VAL A 206 -3.45 1.92 -5.65
CA VAL A 206 -3.49 0.71 -6.48
C VAL A 206 -4.86 0.06 -6.35
N ASP A 207 -5.65 0.14 -7.43
CA ASP A 207 -7.02 -0.36 -7.51
C ASP A 207 -7.16 -1.41 -8.64
N SER A 208 -7.11 -2.71 -8.38
CA SER A 208 -6.77 -3.43 -7.15
C SER A 208 -5.62 -4.42 -7.41
N ILE A 209 -4.73 -4.62 -6.45
CA ILE A 209 -3.62 -5.58 -6.63
C ILE A 209 -4.12 -7.02 -6.80
N ALA A 210 -5.22 -7.37 -6.13
CA ALA A 210 -5.73 -8.74 -6.09
C ALA A 210 -6.43 -9.19 -7.39
N SER A 211 -7.05 -8.28 -8.13
CA SER A 211 -7.72 -8.63 -9.39
C SER A 211 -6.73 -9.09 -10.46
N LEU A 212 -5.56 -8.45 -10.52
CA LEU A 212 -4.50 -8.77 -11.47
C LEU A 212 -3.97 -10.19 -11.25
N MET A 213 -3.72 -10.55 -9.98
CA MET A 213 -3.22 -11.87 -9.63
C MET A 213 -4.24 -12.98 -9.91
N ARG A 214 -5.54 -12.72 -9.74
CA ARG A 214 -6.58 -13.70 -10.10
C ARG A 214 -6.65 -13.96 -11.60
N LYS A 215 -6.44 -12.93 -12.42
CA LYS A 215 -6.43 -13.07 -13.89
C LYS A 215 -5.26 -13.91 -14.39
N GLU A 216 -4.09 -13.81 -13.76
CA GLU A 216 -2.86 -14.44 -14.23
C GLU A 216 -2.65 -15.87 -13.68
N PHE A 217 -3.07 -16.14 -12.44
CA PHE A 217 -2.75 -17.40 -11.75
C PHE A 217 -3.95 -18.35 -11.55
N GLY A 218 -5.15 -17.99 -12.00
CA GLY A 218 -6.38 -18.78 -11.77
C GLY A 218 -6.74 -18.93 -10.28
N THR A 219 -7.76 -19.73 -9.98
CA THR A 219 -8.20 -20.03 -8.59
C THR A 219 -7.68 -21.35 -8.05
N ASP A 220 -7.10 -22.21 -8.91
CA ASP A 220 -7.00 -23.64 -8.62
C ASP A 220 -5.53 -24.08 -8.57
N GLY A 221 -5.02 -24.27 -7.36
CA GLY A 221 -3.69 -24.84 -7.08
C GLY A 221 -2.99 -24.21 -5.88
N ILE A 222 -2.49 -25.02 -4.95
CA ILE A 222 -1.72 -24.53 -3.79
C ILE A 222 -0.45 -23.80 -4.26
N ASP A 223 0.18 -24.30 -5.33
CA ASP A 223 1.39 -23.72 -5.92
C ASP A 223 1.12 -22.33 -6.55
N SER A 224 -0.03 -22.14 -7.19
CA SER A 224 -0.40 -20.85 -7.81
C SER A 224 -0.71 -19.77 -6.76
N VAL A 225 -1.23 -20.18 -5.58
CA VAL A 225 -1.45 -19.28 -4.44
C VAL A 225 -0.11 -18.85 -3.81
N MET A 226 0.86 -19.75 -3.70
CA MET A 226 2.19 -19.43 -3.14
C MET A 226 2.95 -18.45 -4.04
N GLU A 227 2.96 -18.69 -5.35
CA GLU A 227 3.62 -17.79 -6.31
C GLU A 227 2.96 -16.40 -6.33
N ARG A 228 1.62 -16.36 -6.30
CA ARG A 228 0.85 -15.12 -6.12
C ARG A 228 1.27 -14.37 -4.86
N ASN A 229 1.28 -15.03 -3.71
CA ASN A 229 1.62 -14.39 -2.43
C ASN A 229 3.06 -13.85 -2.42
N LYS A 230 3.99 -14.59 -3.04
CA LYS A 230 5.37 -14.13 -3.21
C LYS A 230 5.42 -12.81 -3.98
N ILE A 231 4.77 -12.74 -5.13
CA ILE A 231 4.76 -11.53 -5.97
C ILE A 231 4.09 -10.36 -5.23
N LEU A 232 2.98 -10.61 -4.55
CA LEU A 232 2.28 -9.61 -3.73
C LEU A 232 3.17 -9.03 -2.64
N MET A 233 3.87 -9.90 -1.90
CA MET A 233 4.80 -9.49 -0.85
C MET A 233 5.98 -8.70 -1.41
N GLU A 234 6.54 -9.12 -2.56
CA GLU A 234 7.60 -8.38 -3.25
C GLU A 234 7.15 -6.96 -3.61
N GLN A 235 5.97 -6.80 -4.21
CA GLN A 235 5.47 -5.47 -4.58
C GLN A 235 5.11 -4.63 -3.35
N ALA A 236 4.50 -5.23 -2.33
CA ALA A 236 4.17 -4.54 -1.08
C ALA A 236 5.42 -4.05 -0.34
N ALA A 237 6.52 -4.82 -0.37
CA ALA A 237 7.79 -4.42 0.22
C ALA A 237 8.36 -3.17 -0.46
N VAL A 238 8.35 -3.13 -1.80
CA VAL A 238 8.82 -1.95 -2.56
C VAL A 238 7.92 -0.74 -2.30
N LEU A 239 6.60 -0.91 -2.34
CA LEU A 239 5.66 0.18 -2.06
C LEU A 239 5.82 0.72 -0.62
N LYS A 240 6.10 -0.15 0.35
CA LYS A 240 6.33 0.23 1.74
C LYS A 240 7.61 1.03 1.88
N ASP A 241 8.66 0.61 1.18
CA ASP A 241 9.92 1.34 1.12
C ASP A 241 9.73 2.75 0.56
N LEU A 242 9.03 2.87 -0.57
CA LEU A 242 8.70 4.16 -1.18
C LEU A 242 7.85 5.04 -0.24
N ALA A 243 6.86 4.45 0.43
CA ALA A 243 6.02 5.15 1.39
C ALA A 243 6.87 5.83 2.47
N GLN A 244 7.74 5.05 3.12
CA GLN A 244 8.60 5.52 4.21
C GLN A 244 9.67 6.51 3.73
N THR A 245 10.30 6.25 2.59
CA THR A 245 11.41 7.06 2.08
C THR A 245 10.95 8.44 1.64
N TYR A 246 9.79 8.53 0.98
CA TYR A 246 9.27 9.79 0.43
C TYR A 246 8.18 10.44 1.28
N ASN A 247 7.85 9.83 2.42
CA ASN A 247 6.76 10.23 3.32
C ASN A 247 5.47 10.49 2.54
N ILE A 248 4.98 9.45 1.87
CA ILE A 248 3.77 9.45 1.02
C ILE A 248 2.75 8.44 1.57
N VAL A 249 1.48 8.60 1.19
CA VAL A 249 0.43 7.61 1.46
C VAL A 249 0.40 6.60 0.33
N VAL A 250 0.44 5.31 0.64
CA VAL A 250 0.11 4.24 -0.31
C VAL A 250 -1.22 3.62 0.08
N PHE A 251 -2.19 3.64 -0.82
CA PHE A 251 -3.52 3.11 -0.61
C PHE A 251 -3.82 1.97 -1.56
N LEU A 252 -4.18 0.81 -1.01
CA LEU A 252 -4.44 -0.41 -1.77
C LEU A 252 -5.91 -0.81 -1.60
N THR A 253 -6.56 -1.25 -2.67
CA THR A 253 -7.85 -1.92 -2.55
C THR A 253 -7.67 -3.43 -2.72
N ASN A 254 -8.52 -4.17 -2.02
CA ASN A 254 -8.59 -5.62 -2.15
C ASN A 254 -10.05 -6.09 -2.16
N GLN A 255 -10.35 -7.06 -3.02
CA GLN A 255 -11.69 -7.64 -3.12
C GLN A 255 -11.71 -8.98 -2.42
N ILE A 256 -12.51 -9.06 -1.35
CA ILE A 256 -12.79 -10.32 -0.66
C ILE A 256 -13.88 -11.04 -1.47
N VAL A 257 -13.58 -12.25 -1.92
CA VAL A 257 -14.55 -13.17 -2.54
C VAL A 257 -14.75 -14.31 -1.55
N SER A 258 -15.98 -14.53 -1.10
CA SER A 258 -16.29 -15.68 -0.26
C SER A 258 -16.19 -16.96 -1.09
N HIS A 259 -15.26 -17.85 -0.73
CA HIS A 259 -15.36 -19.24 -1.14
C HIS A 259 -16.41 -19.89 -0.24
N LEU A 260 -17.62 -20.08 -0.75
CA LEU A 260 -18.54 -21.04 -0.16
C LEU A 260 -17.94 -22.42 -0.45
N VAL A 261 -17.25 -22.98 0.53
CA VAL A 261 -17.05 -24.43 0.55
C VAL A 261 -18.41 -24.97 0.97
N GLU A 262 -19.22 -25.39 -0.01
CA GLU A 262 -20.31 -26.32 0.27
C GLU A 262 -19.66 -27.58 0.83
N ILE A 263 -19.57 -27.66 2.15
CA ILE A 263 -19.39 -28.93 2.83
C ILE A 263 -20.73 -29.63 2.64
N ASN A 264 -20.89 -30.31 1.50
CA ASN A 264 -21.89 -31.36 1.37
C ASN A 264 -21.43 -32.46 2.35
N SER A 265 -21.89 -32.32 3.58
CA SER A 265 -21.79 -33.34 4.60
C SER A 265 -22.39 -34.62 4.03
N ILE A 266 -21.55 -35.64 3.93
CA ILE A 266 -21.97 -37.03 3.85
C ILE A 266 -22.80 -37.28 5.12
N ILE A 267 -24.11 -37.10 5.01
CA ILE A 267 -25.09 -37.60 5.98
C ILE A 267 -25.79 -38.73 5.23
N PRO A 268 -25.63 -40.01 5.65
CA PRO A 268 -26.47 -41.08 5.15
C PRO A 268 -27.92 -40.79 5.53
N ASP A 269 -28.81 -40.92 4.56
CA ASP A 269 -30.26 -40.97 4.74
C ASP A 269 -30.64 -41.87 5.93
N ASP A 270 -31.31 -41.29 6.92
CA ASP A 270 -32.36 -41.97 7.67
C ASP A 270 -33.42 -40.93 8.09
N SER A 271 -34.66 -41.33 7.91
CA SER A 271 -35.82 -40.48 7.63
C SER A 271 -36.58 -39.94 8.89
N PRO A 272 -37.75 -39.30 8.73
CA PRO A 272 -38.10 -37.99 9.26
C PRO A 272 -38.68 -38.03 10.69
N ASP A 273 -38.65 -36.91 11.40
CA ASP A 273 -39.79 -36.41 12.21
C ASP A 273 -39.43 -35.04 12.83
N ASP A 274 -40.34 -34.10 12.57
CA ASP A 274 -40.59 -32.78 13.15
C ASP A 274 -39.77 -32.30 14.36
N GLU A 275 -39.15 -31.10 14.22
CA GLU A 275 -39.35 -29.97 15.14
C GLU A 275 -38.69 -28.69 14.58
N GLU A 276 -39.51 -27.65 14.36
CA GLU A 276 -39.07 -26.29 14.04
C GLU A 276 -38.19 -25.73 15.17
N ALA A 277 -36.87 -25.70 14.96
CA ALA A 277 -35.96 -24.94 15.79
C ALA A 277 -35.44 -23.71 15.03
N ASN A 278 -35.92 -22.53 15.45
CA ASN A 278 -35.33 -21.23 15.15
C ASN A 278 -33.82 -21.26 15.45
N ILE A 279 -32.98 -21.13 14.42
CA ILE A 279 -31.53 -20.95 14.59
C ILE A 279 -31.20 -19.48 14.31
N ASP A 280 -30.96 -18.74 15.40
CA ASP A 280 -30.30 -17.44 15.40
C ASP A 280 -28.94 -17.56 14.68
N TYR A 281 -28.77 -16.84 13.57
CA TYR A 281 -27.47 -16.69 12.92
C TYR A 281 -26.58 -15.74 13.75
N ASN A 282 -25.95 -16.30 14.79
CA ASN A 282 -24.85 -15.66 15.48
C ASN A 282 -23.62 -15.60 14.56
N PHE A 283 -23.31 -14.39 14.11
CA PHE A 283 -22.15 -14.07 13.28
C PHE A 283 -20.86 -14.12 14.12
N GLN A 284 -20.30 -15.32 14.32
CA GLN A 284 -18.96 -15.46 14.88
C GLN A 284 -17.92 -15.48 13.76
N ALA A 285 -17.32 -14.31 13.51
CA ALA A 285 -16.09 -14.21 12.74
C ALA A 285 -14.98 -14.97 13.48
N ASN A 286 -14.32 -15.90 12.78
CA ASN A 286 -13.17 -16.64 13.30
C ASN A 286 -12.05 -15.68 13.73
N HIS A 287 -11.96 -15.41 15.03
CA HIS A 287 -10.84 -14.73 15.64
C HIS A 287 -9.60 -15.64 15.64
N ARG A 288 -8.78 -15.57 14.60
CA ARG A 288 -7.35 -15.92 14.74
C ARG A 288 -6.63 -14.70 15.31
N LYS A 289 -6.30 -14.77 16.60
CA LYS A 289 -5.31 -13.89 17.26
C LYS A 289 -4.01 -13.97 16.46
N ILE A 290 -3.69 -12.93 15.70
CA ILE A 290 -2.33 -12.70 15.21
C ILE A 290 -1.59 -12.02 16.35
N THR A 291 -0.81 -12.81 17.08
CA THR A 291 0.15 -12.32 18.05
C THR A 291 1.29 -11.59 17.34
N SER A 292 1.57 -10.38 17.84
CA SER A 292 2.80 -9.58 17.70
C SER A 292 3.28 -9.16 16.30
N GLY A 293 3.36 -7.84 16.09
CA GLY A 293 4.57 -7.25 15.50
C GLY A 293 4.52 -6.68 14.09
N THR A 294 3.37 -6.18 13.60
CA THR A 294 3.37 -5.13 12.55
C THR A 294 2.00 -4.48 12.50
N GLN A 295 1.94 -3.17 12.73
CA GLN A 295 0.69 -2.41 12.73
C GLN A 295 0.25 -2.20 11.28
N CYS A 296 -0.51 -3.17 10.75
CA CYS A 296 -1.31 -3.00 9.53
C CYS A 296 -2.70 -2.55 9.99
N CYS A 297 -3.08 -1.31 9.70
CA CYS A 297 -4.43 -0.81 10.00
C CYS A 297 -5.42 -1.41 8.99
N CYS A 298 -5.92 -2.62 9.25
CA CYS A 298 -7.06 -3.17 8.54
C CYS A 298 -8.34 -2.47 9.00
N ALA A 299 -8.85 -1.52 8.22
CA ALA A 299 -10.17 -0.93 8.46
C ALA A 299 -11.26 -1.85 7.88
N VAL A 300 -11.97 -2.58 8.74
CA VAL A 300 -13.15 -3.37 8.36
C VAL A 300 -14.36 -2.44 8.28
N CYS A 301 -14.97 -2.33 7.09
CA CYS A 301 -16.09 -1.42 6.85
C CYS A 301 -17.42 -2.02 7.37
N HIS A 302 -18.06 -1.36 8.33
CA HIS A 302 -19.47 -1.59 8.67
C HIS A 302 -20.37 -0.73 7.78
N LYS A 303 -21.59 -1.22 7.53
CA LYS A 303 -22.63 -0.71 6.60
C LYS A 303 -22.95 0.81 6.68
N ARG A 304 -22.49 1.56 7.69
CA ARG A 304 -22.81 2.98 7.96
C ARG A 304 -21.92 4.03 7.26
N ILE A 305 -20.85 3.65 6.56
CA ILE A 305 -19.95 4.61 5.88
C ILE A 305 -20.59 5.24 4.63
N TRP A 306 -21.65 4.65 4.07
CA TRP A 306 -22.20 5.04 2.77
C TRP A 306 -23.20 6.20 2.77
N ASP A 307 -23.85 6.49 3.90
CA ASP A 307 -24.80 7.61 3.98
C ASP A 307 -24.09 8.97 3.92
N CYS A 308 -22.78 9.02 4.17
CA CYS A 308 -21.95 10.22 4.02
C CYS A 308 -21.33 10.37 2.62
N LEU A 309 -21.47 9.36 1.75
CA LEU A 309 -20.85 9.31 0.41
C LEU A 309 -21.82 9.58 -0.74
N ASN A 310 -23.10 9.79 -0.48
CA ASN A 310 -24.05 10.41 -1.44
C ASN A 310 -24.29 11.89 -1.18
#